data_AF-A0A4D7AHR0-F1
#
_entry.id   AF-A0A4D7AHR0-F1
#
_cell.length_a   1.000
_cell.length_b   1.000
_cell.length_c   1.000
_cell.angle_alpha   90.00
_cell.angle_beta   90.00
_cell.angle_gamma   90.00
#
_symmetry.space_group_name_H-M   'P 1'
#
loop_
_entity.id
_entity.type
_entity.pdbx_description
1 polymer ?
#
loop_
_entity_poly.entity_id
_entity_poly.type
_entity_poly.pdbx_seq_one_letter_code
_entity_poly.pdbx_strand_id
1 'polypeptide(L)'
;MAAPRVFISSTYYDLKHVRNDIGDFIRSLGYTPVMHDRGGVAYTQTDTIENSCYSELTTCDIVICIIGNHFGTQASTGDFSITMEELRTAIKNKKKIYIFIAKDVYIENRTYMQNKDSGTFRPAYADNIKIHQFIEELRLAIKNNPIESFETTTDIVNSLKSQFAGLFQNFLARDASLTEAKTAYDLQETTEQFKDLLSSFHKETERMFQFWTEPFLQPTIPFTIFDLCWV
;
A
#
# COMPACT_ATOMS: atom_id res chain seq x y z
N MET A 1 -12.61 -13.99 -4.03
CA MET A 1 -11.53 -12.97 -4.10
C MET A 1 -11.06 -12.70 -2.68
N ALA A 2 -9.76 -12.48 -2.45
CA ALA A 2 -9.26 -12.12 -1.12
C ALA A 2 -9.73 -10.70 -0.79
N ALA A 3 -10.57 -10.57 0.24
CA ALA A 3 -11.05 -9.28 0.74
C ALA A 3 -10.06 -8.73 1.78
N PRO A 4 -9.67 -7.44 1.72
CA PRO A 4 -8.83 -6.84 2.73
C PRO A 4 -9.38 -7.05 4.14
N ARG A 5 -8.50 -7.45 5.07
CA ARG A 5 -8.82 -7.59 6.49
C ARG A 5 -8.49 -6.29 7.22
N VAL A 6 -9.48 -5.72 7.89
CA VAL A 6 -9.37 -4.44 8.57
C VAL A 6 -9.54 -4.64 10.08
N PHE A 7 -8.45 -4.46 10.82
CA PHE A 7 -8.47 -4.52 12.28
C PHE A 7 -8.98 -3.19 12.85
N ILE A 8 -10.01 -3.23 13.69
CA ILE A 8 -10.58 -2.04 14.33
C ILE A 8 -10.25 -2.09 15.83
N SER A 9 -9.39 -1.17 16.28
CA SER A 9 -8.96 -1.03 17.68
C SER A 9 -9.49 0.26 18.30
N SER A 10 -9.83 0.22 19.59
CA SER A 10 -10.31 1.38 20.36
C SER A 10 -9.95 1.29 21.84
N THR A 11 -9.68 2.41 22.50
CA THR A 11 -9.25 2.42 23.91
C THR A 11 -10.34 2.09 24.94
N TYR A 12 -11.65 2.13 24.63
CA TYR A 12 -12.71 1.93 25.65
C TYR A 12 -14.09 1.47 25.11
N TYR A 13 -14.95 0.98 26.02
CA TYR A 13 -16.31 0.49 25.74
C TYR A 13 -17.27 1.55 25.21
N ASP A 14 -17.12 2.82 25.59
CA ASP A 14 -18.00 3.91 25.15
C ASP A 14 -17.99 4.11 23.62
N LEU A 15 -16.94 3.62 22.95
CA LEU A 15 -16.81 3.66 21.50
C LEU A 15 -17.46 2.46 20.80
N LYS A 16 -18.22 1.61 21.51
CA LYS A 16 -18.88 0.44 20.93
C LYS A 16 -19.79 0.80 19.76
N HIS A 17 -20.54 1.90 19.86
CA HIS A 17 -21.39 2.37 18.75
C HIS A 17 -20.54 2.79 17.54
N VAL A 18 -19.52 3.62 17.77
CA VAL A 18 -18.57 4.07 16.74
C VAL A 18 -17.91 2.88 16.03
N ARG A 19 -17.50 1.86 16.78
CA ARG A 19 -16.90 0.63 16.24
C ARG A 19 -17.87 -0.23 15.43
N ASN A 20 -19.13 -0.29 15.83
CA ASN A 20 -20.13 -1.05 15.09
C ASN A 20 -20.39 -0.41 13.73
N ASP A 21 -20.62 0.90 13.72
CA ASP A 21 -20.84 1.71 12.52
C ASP A 21 -19.63 1.65 11.58
N ILE A 22 -18.44 1.91 12.13
CA ILE A 22 -17.17 1.21 11.87
C ILE A 22 -17.21 -0.01 10.94
N GLY A 23 -17.41 -1.16 11.59
CA GLY A 23 -17.40 -2.46 10.98
C GLY A 23 -18.49 -2.64 9.91
N ASP A 24 -19.66 -2.04 10.09
CA ASP A 24 -20.74 -2.11 9.10
C ASP A 24 -20.39 -1.34 7.84
N PHE A 25 -19.75 -0.18 7.96
CA PHE A 25 -19.17 0.55 6.83
C PHE A 25 -18.10 -0.29 6.12
N ILE A 26 -17.14 -0.87 6.84
CA ILE A 26 -16.09 -1.72 6.25
C ILE A 26 -16.71 -2.93 5.52
N ARG A 27 -17.73 -3.56 6.11
CA ARG A 27 -18.46 -4.66 5.48
C ARG A 27 -19.21 -4.22 4.23
N SER A 28 -19.77 -3.00 4.23
CA SER A 28 -20.46 -2.45 3.06
C SER A 28 -19.52 -2.24 1.85
N LEU A 29 -18.22 -2.09 2.08
CA LEU A 29 -17.19 -2.03 1.03
C LEU A 29 -16.77 -3.41 0.50
N GLY A 30 -17.29 -4.49 1.10
CA GLY A 30 -16.87 -5.86 0.79
C GLY A 30 -15.57 -6.29 1.49
N TYR A 31 -15.12 -5.55 2.52
CA TYR A 31 -13.95 -5.89 3.32
C TYR A 31 -14.33 -6.71 4.55
N THR A 32 -13.34 -7.33 5.20
CA THR A 32 -13.56 -8.14 6.40
C THR A 32 -13.15 -7.35 7.65
N PRO A 33 -14.11 -6.82 8.44
CA PRO A 33 -13.78 -6.18 9.71
C PRO A 33 -13.40 -7.24 10.75
N VAL A 34 -12.29 -7.00 11.45
CA VAL A 34 -11.78 -7.83 12.54
C VAL A 34 -11.82 -7.01 13.83
N MET A 35 -12.54 -7.53 14.82
CA MET A 35 -12.72 -6.90 16.13
C MET A 35 -12.65 -7.96 17.24
N HIS A 36 -12.02 -7.63 18.36
CA HIS A 36 -11.84 -8.56 19.48
C HIS A 36 -13.15 -8.93 20.21
N ASP A 37 -14.19 -8.10 20.11
CA ASP A 37 -15.44 -8.22 20.88
C ASP A 37 -16.51 -9.08 20.19
N ARG A 38 -16.43 -9.29 18.88
CA ARG A 38 -17.40 -10.07 18.08
C ARG A 38 -16.92 -11.47 17.71
N GLY A 39 -16.01 -12.05 18.49
CA GLY A 39 -15.50 -13.41 18.25
C GLY A 39 -14.62 -13.54 17.00
N GLY A 40 -13.97 -12.44 16.57
CA GLY A 40 -13.04 -12.42 15.44
C GLY A 40 -11.64 -12.95 15.76
N VAL A 41 -11.40 -13.43 16.98
CA VAL A 41 -10.12 -13.95 17.47
C VAL A 41 -10.35 -15.41 17.88
N ALA A 42 -9.61 -16.35 17.28
CA ALA A 42 -9.65 -17.74 17.68
C ALA A 42 -8.98 -17.89 19.06
N TYR A 43 -9.78 -18.24 20.08
CA TYR A 43 -9.27 -18.46 21.43
C TYR A 43 -8.67 -19.87 21.54
N THR A 44 -7.39 -19.96 21.86
CA THR A 44 -6.72 -21.20 22.28
C THR A 44 -6.76 -21.27 23.81
N GLN A 45 -6.93 -22.47 24.38
CA GLN A 45 -6.92 -22.66 25.85
C GLN A 45 -5.57 -22.31 26.50
N THR A 46 -4.54 -22.07 25.68
CA THR A 46 -3.15 -21.86 26.10
C THR A 46 -2.70 -20.40 26.04
N ASP A 47 -3.38 -19.52 25.30
CA ASP A 47 -2.95 -18.13 25.09
C ASP A 47 -3.85 -17.12 25.80
N THR A 48 -3.26 -16.00 26.21
CA THR A 48 -4.02 -14.87 26.75
C THR A 48 -4.80 -14.16 25.64
N ILE A 49 -5.94 -13.57 25.99
CA ILE A 49 -6.78 -12.78 25.06
C ILE A 49 -5.93 -11.72 24.34
N GLU A 50 -5.02 -11.08 25.08
CA GLU A 50 -4.08 -10.08 24.58
C GLU A 50 -3.15 -10.66 23.47
N ASN A 51 -2.52 -11.81 23.71
CA ASN A 51 -1.63 -12.45 22.74
C ASN A 51 -2.37 -12.91 21.48
N SER A 52 -3.59 -13.41 21.63
CA SER A 52 -4.43 -13.78 20.49
C SER A 52 -4.80 -12.56 19.65
N CYS A 53 -5.11 -11.41 20.26
CA CYS A 53 -5.34 -10.15 19.55
C CYS A 53 -4.11 -9.70 18.76
N TYR A 54 -2.91 -9.78 19.35
CA TYR A 54 -1.67 -9.42 18.63
C TYR A 54 -1.42 -10.32 17.43
N SER A 55 -1.65 -11.62 17.57
CA SER A 55 -1.51 -12.59 16.47
C SER A 55 -2.50 -12.29 15.35
N GLU A 56 -3.76 -12.02 15.70
CA GLU A 56 -4.81 -11.69 14.75
C GLU A 56 -4.51 -10.39 13.98
N LEU A 57 -3.99 -9.36 14.67
CA LEU A 57 -3.56 -8.10 14.07
C LEU A 57 -2.49 -8.31 13.00
N THR A 58 -1.58 -9.29 13.17
CA THR A 58 -0.55 -9.58 12.16
C THR A 58 -1.14 -10.07 10.83
N THR A 59 -2.30 -10.72 10.86
CA THR A 59 -2.99 -11.23 9.66
C THR A 59 -3.78 -10.16 8.91
N CYS A 60 -3.98 -8.99 9.53
CA CYS A 60 -4.74 -7.89 8.95
C CYS A 60 -3.89 -7.01 8.03
N ASP A 61 -4.52 -6.41 7.02
CA ASP A 61 -3.85 -5.54 6.03
C ASP A 61 -3.86 -4.08 6.49
N ILE A 62 -5.00 -3.65 7.04
CA ILE A 62 -5.28 -2.28 7.47
C ILE A 62 -5.62 -2.29 8.96
N VAL A 63 -5.15 -1.28 9.69
CA VAL A 63 -5.49 -1.04 11.08
C VAL A 63 -6.16 0.33 11.20
N ILE A 64 -7.34 0.36 11.80
CA ILE A 64 -8.04 1.58 12.19
C ILE A 64 -7.97 1.65 13.71
N CYS A 65 -7.31 2.68 14.24
CA CYS A 65 -7.16 2.89 15.67
C CYS A 65 -7.92 4.15 16.10
N ILE A 66 -8.76 4.01 17.12
CA ILE A 66 -9.59 5.08 17.67
C ILE A 66 -9.17 5.34 19.12
N ILE A 67 -8.62 6.51 19.38
CA ILE A 67 -8.17 6.94 20.70
C ILE A 67 -9.25 7.84 21.31
N GLY A 68 -9.86 7.35 22.37
CA GLY A 68 -10.85 8.08 23.15
C GLY A 68 -10.25 8.84 24.34
N ASN A 69 -11.14 9.30 25.22
CA ASN A 69 -10.85 9.95 26.49
C ASN A 69 -10.43 8.97 27.60
N HIS A 70 -10.79 7.71 27.47
CA HIS A 70 -10.49 6.68 28.46
C HIS A 70 -9.26 5.85 28.10
N PHE A 71 -8.43 5.55 29.09
CA PHE A 71 -7.18 4.81 28.94
C PHE A 71 -7.43 3.36 28.52
N GLY A 72 -8.49 2.76 29.08
CA GLY A 72 -8.83 1.36 28.87
C GLY A 72 -8.12 0.42 29.83
N THR A 73 -7.98 -0.83 29.41
CA THR A 73 -7.31 -1.88 30.18
C THR A 73 -5.81 -1.80 29.98
N GLN A 74 -5.05 -1.75 31.08
CA GLN A 74 -3.59 -1.80 31.04
C GLN A 74 -3.11 -3.13 30.43
N ALA A 75 -2.11 -3.07 29.56
CA ALA A 75 -1.48 -4.25 28.98
C ALA A 75 -0.73 -5.06 30.05
N SER A 76 -0.60 -6.38 29.82
CA SER A 76 0.17 -7.25 30.71
C SER A 76 1.65 -6.88 30.72
N THR A 77 2.14 -6.37 29.59
CA THR A 77 3.54 -5.98 29.39
C THR A 77 3.68 -4.47 29.35
N GLY A 78 3.74 -3.85 30.53
CA GLY A 78 4.18 -2.47 30.68
C GLY A 78 3.11 -1.50 31.18
N ASP A 79 3.33 -0.22 30.87
CA ASP A 79 2.61 0.90 31.45
C ASP A 79 1.44 1.39 30.59
N PHE A 80 1.34 0.98 29.34
CA PHE A 80 0.34 1.46 28.38
C PHE A 80 -0.86 0.52 28.29
N SER A 81 -1.94 0.96 27.65
CA SER A 81 -3.12 0.11 27.48
C SER A 81 -2.96 -0.89 26.35
N ILE A 82 -3.75 -1.96 26.36
CA ILE A 82 -3.72 -3.01 25.34
C ILE A 82 -3.82 -2.39 23.93
N THR A 83 -4.73 -1.44 23.73
CA THR A 83 -4.89 -0.71 22.45
C THR A 83 -3.63 0.04 22.02
N MET A 84 -2.90 0.62 22.97
CA MET A 84 -1.67 1.35 22.67
C MET A 84 -0.56 0.39 22.23
N GLU A 85 -0.47 -0.78 22.86
CA GLU A 85 0.47 -1.84 22.47
C GLU A 85 0.08 -2.51 21.13
N GLU A 86 -1.22 -2.69 20.87
CA GLU A 86 -1.73 -3.12 19.55
C GLU A 86 -1.25 -2.16 18.45
N LEU A 87 -1.38 -0.85 18.70
CA LEU A 87 -0.95 0.17 17.75
C LEU A 87 0.59 0.20 17.58
N ARG A 88 1.37 0.09 18.65
CA ARG A 88 2.83 -0.07 18.57
C ARG A 88 3.24 -1.27 17.73
N THR A 89 2.56 -2.39 17.93
CA THR A 89 2.79 -3.63 17.17
C THR A 89 2.46 -3.43 15.69
N ALA A 90 1.35 -2.75 15.37
CA ALA A 90 0.98 -2.40 14.00
C ALA A 90 2.04 -1.52 13.32
N ILE A 91 2.56 -0.52 14.03
CA ILE A 91 3.61 0.39 13.53
C ILE A 91 4.90 -0.40 13.26
N LYS A 92 5.32 -1.25 14.21
CA LYS A 92 6.51 -2.11 14.08
C LYS A 92 6.41 -3.03 12.86
N ASN A 93 5.22 -3.57 12.62
CA ASN A 93 4.92 -4.44 11.48
C ASN A 93 4.67 -3.67 10.17
N LYS A 94 4.85 -2.35 10.15
CA LYS A 94 4.68 -1.46 8.97
C LYS A 94 3.32 -1.63 8.28
N LYS A 95 2.26 -1.90 9.07
CA LYS A 95 0.90 -2.01 8.54
C LYS A 95 0.40 -0.66 8.06
N LYS A 96 -0.66 -0.64 7.23
CA LYS A 96 -1.33 0.62 6.89
C LYS A 96 -2.25 1.01 8.04
N ILE A 97 -2.00 2.16 8.64
CA ILE A 97 -2.68 2.58 9.87
C ILE A 97 -3.40 3.91 9.65
N TYR A 98 -4.64 3.98 10.11
CA TYR A 98 -5.42 5.21 10.24
C TYR A 98 -5.70 5.46 11.72
N ILE A 99 -5.33 6.64 12.21
CA ILE A 99 -5.45 6.99 13.63
C ILE A 99 -6.43 8.14 13.77
N PHE A 100 -7.46 7.90 14.55
CA PHE A 100 -8.50 8.87 14.87
C PHE A 100 -8.48 9.16 16.36
N ILE A 101 -8.38 10.43 16.75
CA ILE A 101 -8.36 10.86 18.15
C ILE A 101 -9.60 11.70 18.43
N ALA A 102 -10.28 11.45 19.55
CA ALA A 102 -11.41 12.28 19.96
C ALA A 102 -10.98 13.76 20.00
N LYS A 103 -11.78 14.66 19.43
CA LYS A 103 -11.41 16.08 19.26
C LYS A 103 -10.96 16.75 20.55
N ASP A 104 -11.66 16.51 21.65
CA ASP A 104 -11.33 17.12 22.94
C ASP A 104 -9.94 16.68 23.44
N VAL A 105 -9.64 15.38 23.34
CA VAL A 105 -8.33 14.80 23.68
C VAL A 105 -7.24 15.33 22.75
N TYR A 106 -7.54 15.47 21.46
CA TYR A 106 -6.61 16.01 20.46
C TYR A 106 -6.23 17.46 20.75
N ILE A 107 -7.20 18.30 21.10
CA ILE A 107 -7.01 19.71 21.48
C ILE A 107 -6.24 19.77 22.80
N GLU A 108 -6.67 19.03 23.80
CA GLU A 108 -6.01 18.96 25.11
C GLU A 108 -4.55 18.51 25.00
N ASN A 109 -4.25 17.58 24.10
CA ASN A 109 -2.88 17.14 23.85
C ASN A 109 -1.98 18.29 23.37
N ARG A 110 -2.51 19.29 22.64
CA ARG A 110 -1.73 20.48 22.27
C ARG A 110 -1.33 21.28 23.51
N THR A 111 -2.24 21.42 24.47
CA THR A 111 -1.99 22.08 25.76
C THR A 111 -0.99 21.27 26.59
N TYR A 112 -1.12 19.93 26.63
CA TYR A 112 -0.15 19.04 27.27
C TYR A 112 1.26 19.28 26.73
N MET A 113 1.46 19.30 25.40
CA MET A 113 2.78 19.47 24.80
C MET A 113 3.48 20.78 25.20
N GLN A 114 2.71 21.83 25.49
CA GLN A 114 3.25 23.13 25.92
C GLN A 114 3.57 23.17 27.42
N ASN A 115 2.94 22.32 28.22
CA ASN A 115 3.00 22.37 29.68
C ASN A 115 3.63 21.13 30.32
N LYS A 116 4.03 20.12 29.53
CA LYS A 116 4.53 18.84 30.03
C LYS A 116 5.74 18.96 30.96
N ASP A 117 6.60 19.96 30.74
CA ASP A 117 7.81 20.19 31.54
C ASP A 117 7.51 20.87 32.88
N SER A 118 6.29 21.38 33.08
CA SER A 118 5.89 22.03 34.34
C SER A 118 5.59 21.03 35.46
N GLY A 119 5.37 19.75 35.14
CA GLY A 119 4.98 18.70 36.10
C GLY A 119 3.60 18.87 36.76
N THR A 120 2.84 19.92 36.42
CA THR A 120 1.55 20.25 37.06
C THR A 120 0.34 20.03 36.15
N PHE A 121 0.56 19.57 34.93
CA PHE A 121 -0.51 19.33 33.97
C PHE A 121 -1.47 18.25 34.48
N ARG A 122 -2.76 18.59 34.49
CA ARG A 122 -3.85 17.66 34.79
C ARG A 122 -4.81 17.65 33.61
N PRO A 123 -5.03 16.49 32.96
CA PRO A 123 -6.03 16.38 31.93
C PRO A 123 -7.43 16.67 32.49
N ALA A 124 -8.24 17.37 31.70
CA ALA A 124 -9.65 17.63 31.93
C ALA A 124 -10.56 16.64 31.18
N TYR A 125 -10.14 16.17 30.00
CA TYR A 125 -10.91 15.24 29.18
C TYR A 125 -10.39 13.81 29.26
N ALA A 126 -9.07 13.61 29.19
CA ALA A 126 -8.48 12.29 29.34
C ALA A 126 -8.47 11.82 30.80
N ASP A 127 -8.78 10.55 31.07
CA ASP A 127 -8.73 10.00 32.44
C ASP A 127 -7.30 9.68 32.92
N ASN A 128 -6.34 9.59 32.00
CA ASN A 128 -4.96 9.24 32.28
C ASN A 128 -3.98 10.04 31.42
N ILE A 129 -2.97 10.64 32.05
CA ILE A 129 -1.91 11.39 31.38
C ILE A 129 -1.13 10.56 30.35
N LYS A 130 -1.09 9.23 30.52
CA LYS A 130 -0.45 8.30 29.58
C LYS A 130 -1.07 8.36 28.18
N ILE A 131 -2.34 8.76 28.04
CA ILE A 131 -2.97 8.99 26.73
C ILE A 131 -2.22 10.09 25.97
N HIS A 132 -1.91 11.21 26.62
CA HIS A 132 -1.18 12.31 25.98
C HIS A 132 0.28 11.96 25.69
N GLN A 133 0.95 11.28 26.62
CA GLN A 133 2.30 10.75 26.41
C GLN A 133 2.35 9.82 25.18
N PHE A 134 1.32 8.98 25.02
CA PHE A 134 1.22 8.10 23.87
C PHE A 134 0.96 8.87 22.56
N ILE A 135 0.08 9.88 22.56
CA ILE A 135 -0.15 10.71 21.37
C ILE A 135 1.12 11.46 20.96
N GLU A 136 1.91 11.94 21.92
CA GLU A 136 3.24 12.50 21.68
C GLU A 136 4.17 11.49 20.99
N GLU A 137 4.27 10.28 21.53
CA GLU A 137 5.06 9.20 20.94
C GLU A 137 4.61 8.87 19.51
N LEU A 138 3.31 8.77 19.26
CA LEU A 138 2.76 8.48 17.93
C LEU A 138 3.15 9.53 16.90
N ARG A 139 3.12 10.81 17.27
CA ARG A 139 3.53 11.92 16.38
C ARG A 139 5.01 11.82 15.99
N LEU A 140 5.85 11.27 16.85
CA LEU A 140 7.28 11.06 16.57
C LEU A 140 7.51 9.80 15.72
N ALA A 141 6.78 8.73 16.01
CA ALA A 141 6.91 7.44 15.33
C ALA A 141 6.34 7.45 13.91
N ILE A 142 5.24 8.18 13.68
CA ILE A 142 4.46 8.14 12.45
C ILE A 142 4.64 9.44 11.68
N LYS A 143 5.65 9.51 10.82
CA LYS A 143 5.90 10.68 9.96
C LYS A 143 4.98 10.77 8.75
N ASN A 144 4.46 9.63 8.27
CA ASN A 144 3.81 9.51 6.96
C ASN A 144 2.34 9.08 7.00
N ASN A 145 1.75 8.81 8.17
CA ASN A 145 0.30 8.59 8.25
C ASN A 145 -0.35 9.76 9.01
N PRO A 146 -1.44 10.32 8.49
CA PRO A 146 -2.14 11.40 9.17
C PRO A 146 -2.77 10.88 10.47
N ILE A 147 -2.62 11.68 11.53
CA ILE A 147 -3.39 11.55 12.77
C ILE A 147 -4.50 12.58 12.67
N GLU A 148 -5.75 12.11 12.65
CA GLU A 148 -6.91 12.96 12.44
C GLU A 148 -7.76 13.03 13.72
N SER A 149 -8.37 14.18 13.97
CA SER A 149 -9.35 14.32 15.05
C SER A 149 -10.76 14.03 14.55
N PHE A 150 -11.63 13.47 15.38
CA PHE A 150 -13.04 13.26 15.05
C PHE A 150 -13.98 13.77 16.16
N GLU A 151 -15.19 14.16 15.77
CA GLU A 151 -16.30 14.46 16.69
C GLU A 151 -17.41 13.42 16.55
N THR A 152 -17.65 12.96 15.32
CA THR A 152 -18.71 12.03 14.97
C THR A 152 -18.17 10.84 14.18
N THR A 153 -18.90 9.72 14.19
CA THR A 153 -18.56 8.56 13.35
C THR A 153 -18.52 8.92 11.87
N THR A 154 -19.37 9.85 11.44
CA THR A 154 -19.43 10.33 10.06
C THR A 154 -18.11 10.95 9.61
N ASP A 155 -17.40 11.65 10.50
CA ASP A 155 -16.08 12.23 10.21
C ASP A 155 -15.08 11.12 9.87
N ILE A 156 -15.06 10.06 10.67
CA ILE A 156 -14.19 8.89 10.47
C ILE A 156 -14.52 8.21 9.13
N VAL A 157 -15.80 7.95 8.86
CA VAL A 157 -16.25 7.29 7.62
C VAL A 157 -15.88 8.12 6.39
N ASN A 158 -16.09 9.45 6.43
CA ASN A 158 -15.77 10.33 5.32
C ASN A 158 -14.25 10.42 5.07
N SER A 159 -13.47 10.47 6.15
CA SER A 159 -12.00 10.41 6.05
C SER A 159 -11.56 9.09 5.41
N LEU A 160 -12.04 7.95 5.92
CA LEU A 160 -11.70 6.63 5.36
C LEU A 160 -12.10 6.49 3.88
N LYS A 161 -13.30 6.96 3.49
CA LYS A 161 -13.71 6.99 2.08
C LYS A 161 -12.73 7.77 1.21
N SER A 162 -12.34 8.95 1.67
CA SER A 162 -11.40 9.83 0.95
C SER A 162 -10.01 9.19 0.84
N GLN A 163 -9.52 8.60 1.94
CA GLN A 163 -8.24 7.89 1.98
C GLN A 163 -8.23 6.67 1.06
N PHE A 164 -9.30 5.87 1.05
CA PHE A 164 -9.41 4.70 0.18
C PHE A 164 -9.55 5.08 -1.28
N ALA A 165 -10.36 6.11 -1.60
CA ALA A 165 -10.47 6.64 -2.95
C ALA A 165 -9.11 7.15 -3.45
N GLY A 166 -8.37 7.89 -2.61
CA GLY A 166 -7.01 8.35 -2.94
C GLY A 166 -6.03 7.20 -3.14
N LEU A 167 -6.06 6.17 -2.29
CA LEU A 167 -5.21 4.98 -2.49
C LEU A 167 -5.54 4.27 -3.80
N PHE A 168 -6.82 4.09 -4.12
CA PHE A 168 -7.26 3.43 -5.34
C PHE A 168 -6.91 4.25 -6.58
N GLN A 169 -7.13 5.56 -6.55
CA GLN A 169 -6.75 6.46 -7.65
C GLN A 169 -5.23 6.46 -7.88
N ASN A 170 -4.42 6.50 -6.83
CA ASN A 170 -2.97 6.37 -6.93
C ASN A 170 -2.54 5.01 -7.48
N PHE A 171 -3.23 3.94 -7.11
CA PHE A 171 -2.98 2.61 -7.65
C PHE A 171 -3.28 2.56 -9.15
N LEU A 172 -4.45 3.04 -9.59
CA LEU A 172 -4.82 3.08 -11.01
C LEU A 172 -3.85 3.94 -11.84
N ALA A 173 -3.43 5.08 -11.31
CA ALA A 173 -2.45 5.94 -11.98
C ALA A 173 -1.10 5.23 -12.15
N ARG A 174 -0.62 4.54 -11.12
CA ARG A 174 0.63 3.77 -11.19
C ARG A 174 0.53 2.59 -12.16
N ASP A 175 -0.60 1.89 -12.17
CA ASP A 175 -0.83 0.75 -13.07
C ASP A 175 -0.85 1.19 -14.55
N ALA A 176 -1.50 2.32 -14.84
CA ALA A 176 -1.47 2.94 -16.16
C ALA A 176 -0.05 3.33 -16.57
N SER A 177 0.70 4.02 -15.69
CA SER A 177 2.09 4.41 -15.98
C SER A 177 3.03 3.21 -16.17
N LEU A 178 2.85 2.13 -15.41
CA LEU A 178 3.63 0.89 -15.60
C LEU A 178 3.33 0.23 -16.94
N THR A 179 2.06 0.27 -17.37
CA THR A 179 1.65 -0.23 -18.69
C THR A 179 2.28 0.59 -19.80
N GLU A 180 2.23 1.92 -19.71
CA GLU A 180 2.88 2.82 -20.67
C GLU A 180 4.39 2.57 -20.75
N ALA A 181 5.07 2.50 -19.60
CA ALA A 181 6.51 2.23 -19.55
C ALA A 181 6.88 0.88 -20.18
N LYS A 182 6.09 -0.16 -19.90
CA LYS A 182 6.27 -1.49 -20.52
C LYS A 182 6.05 -1.42 -22.03
N THR A 183 4.98 -0.77 -22.50
CA THR A 183 4.72 -0.64 -23.94
C THR A 183 5.81 0.16 -24.67
N ALA A 184 6.35 1.21 -24.05
CA ALA A 184 7.47 1.98 -24.61
C ALA A 184 8.74 1.13 -24.71
N TYR A 185 9.01 0.29 -23.70
CA TYR A 185 10.11 -0.66 -23.72
C TYR A 185 9.96 -1.71 -24.84
N ASP A 186 8.78 -2.34 -24.93
CA ASP A 186 8.47 -3.34 -25.97
C ASP A 186 8.59 -2.72 -27.38
N LEU A 187 8.16 -1.46 -27.57
CA LEU A 187 8.33 -0.72 -28.83
C LEU A 187 9.80 -0.42 -29.16
N GLN A 188 10.63 -0.08 -28.16
CA GLN A 188 12.06 0.14 -28.36
C GLN A 188 12.73 -1.15 -28.83
N GLU A 189 12.47 -2.28 -28.17
CA GLU A 189 13.00 -3.59 -28.56
C GLU A 189 12.59 -3.95 -29.98
N THR A 190 11.31 -3.75 -30.33
CA THR A 190 10.81 -3.99 -31.69
C THR A 190 11.51 -3.10 -32.72
N THR A 191 11.83 -1.85 -32.37
CA THR A 191 12.55 -0.91 -33.24
C THR A 191 14.01 -1.33 -33.45
N GLU A 192 14.67 -1.84 -32.40
CA GLU A 192 16.02 -2.41 -32.50
C GLU A 192 16.05 -3.64 -33.40
N GLN A 193 15.10 -4.57 -33.22
CA GLN A 193 14.93 -5.73 -34.10
C GLN A 193 14.64 -5.32 -35.55
N PHE A 194 13.82 -4.29 -35.77
CA PHE A 194 13.53 -3.77 -37.10
C PHE A 194 14.76 -3.14 -37.77
N LYS A 195 15.60 -2.44 -37.01
CA LYS A 195 16.88 -1.89 -37.49
C LYS A 195 17.84 -3.01 -37.88
N ASP A 196 17.92 -4.07 -37.09
CA ASP A 196 18.75 -5.24 -37.40
C ASP A 196 18.25 -5.94 -38.67
N LEU A 197 16.94 -6.09 -38.84
CA LEU A 197 16.32 -6.63 -40.04
C LEU A 197 16.64 -5.78 -41.28
N LEU A 198 16.48 -4.46 -41.19
CA LEU A 198 16.85 -3.52 -42.26
C LEU A 198 18.34 -3.61 -42.62
N SER A 199 19.21 -3.74 -41.62
CA SER A 199 20.65 -3.89 -41.87
C SER A 199 20.98 -5.19 -42.60
N SER A 200 20.27 -6.28 -42.27
CA SER A 200 20.42 -7.57 -42.94
C SER A 200 19.94 -7.50 -44.40
N PHE A 201 18.79 -6.87 -44.65
CA PHE A 201 18.27 -6.65 -46.00
C PHE A 201 19.20 -5.77 -46.83
N HIS A 202 19.76 -4.71 -46.25
CA HIS A 202 20.70 -3.83 -46.95
C HIS A 202 21.98 -4.58 -47.36
N LYS A 203 22.50 -5.42 -46.46
CA LYS A 203 23.68 -6.25 -46.71
C LYS A 203 23.42 -7.33 -47.77
N GLU A 204 22.21 -7.89 -47.79
CA GLU A 204 21.79 -8.87 -48.77
C GLU A 204 21.54 -8.24 -50.15
N THR A 205 20.94 -7.04 -50.19
CA THR A 205 20.82 -6.27 -51.44
C THR A 205 22.19 -5.86 -51.98
N GLU A 206 23.12 -5.39 -51.16
CA GLU A 206 24.48 -5.11 -51.63
C GLU A 206 25.18 -6.36 -52.20
N ARG A 207 25.02 -7.53 -51.57
CA ARG A 207 25.52 -8.80 -52.12
C ARG A 207 24.88 -9.15 -53.46
N MET A 208 23.57 -8.96 -53.60
CA MET A 208 22.84 -9.21 -54.85
C MET A 208 23.31 -8.28 -55.97
N PHE A 209 23.57 -7.00 -55.66
CA PHE A 209 24.15 -6.05 -56.62
C PHE A 209 25.59 -6.42 -56.97
N GLN A 210 26.42 -6.81 -56.00
CA GLN A 210 27.79 -7.29 -56.25
C GLN A 210 27.81 -8.49 -57.20
N PHE A 211 26.93 -9.47 -56.96
CA PHE A 211 26.77 -10.65 -57.82
C PHE A 211 26.37 -10.29 -59.26
N TRP A 212 25.54 -9.26 -59.46
CA TRP A 212 25.14 -8.77 -60.78
C TRP A 212 26.18 -7.88 -61.47
N THR A 213 27.12 -7.31 -60.71
CA THR A 213 28.20 -6.46 -61.24
C THR A 213 29.53 -7.21 -61.47
N GLU A 214 29.65 -8.45 -61.01
CA GLU A 214 30.75 -9.31 -61.41
C GLU A 214 30.61 -9.65 -62.90
N PRO A 215 31.66 -9.46 -63.72
CA PRO A 215 31.58 -9.78 -65.14
C PRO A 215 31.34 -11.28 -65.28
N PHE A 216 30.26 -11.66 -66.00
CA PHE A 216 30.04 -13.03 -66.48
C PHE A 216 31.33 -13.51 -67.18
N LEU A 217 32.14 -14.30 -66.48
CA LEU A 217 33.19 -15.09 -67.10
C LEU A 217 32.49 -16.03 -68.08
N GLN A 218 32.66 -15.75 -69.37
CA GLN A 218 32.20 -16.60 -70.46
C GLN A 218 32.67 -18.04 -70.23
N PRO A 219 31.83 -19.07 -70.40
CA PRO A 219 32.34 -20.42 -70.52
C PRO A 219 33.10 -20.52 -71.84
N THR A 220 34.38 -20.85 -71.77
CA THR A 220 35.21 -21.21 -72.92
C THR A 220 34.72 -22.53 -73.52
N ILE A 221 33.89 -22.45 -74.56
CA ILE A 221 33.56 -23.59 -75.41
C ILE A 221 34.50 -23.54 -76.63
N PRO A 222 35.31 -24.56 -76.93
CA PRO A 222 36.10 -24.58 -78.15
C PRO A 222 35.21 -25.04 -79.31
N PHE A 223 34.81 -24.12 -80.20
CA PHE A 223 34.19 -24.47 -81.47
C PHE A 223 35.22 -24.44 -82.59
N THR A 224 35.67 -25.62 -83.01
CA THR A 224 36.30 -25.87 -84.29
C THR A 224 35.25 -25.96 -85.39
N ILE A 225 35.36 -25.06 -86.38
CA ILE A 225 35.12 -25.21 -87.83
C ILE A 225 34.04 -26.20 -88.29
N PHE A 226 33.00 -25.71 -88.97
CA PHE A 226 32.60 -26.06 -90.36
C PHE A 226 31.27 -25.30 -90.63
N ASP A 227 31.26 -24.24 -91.45
CA ASP A 227 31.16 -24.24 -92.92
C ASP A 227 29.70 -24.25 -93.41
N LEU A 228 29.46 -23.54 -94.53
CA LEU A 228 28.23 -23.49 -95.35
C LEU A 228 27.00 -22.78 -94.76
N CYS A 229 26.19 -22.04 -95.50
CA CYS A 229 26.17 -21.38 -96.81
C CYS A 229 24.75 -20.78 -96.87
N TRP A 230 24.62 -19.53 -97.34
CA TRP A 230 23.57 -18.99 -98.23
C TRP A 230 22.12 -19.52 -98.09
N VAL A 231 21.06 -18.71 -97.97
CA VAL A 231 20.68 -17.47 -98.66
C VAL A 231 19.70 -16.70 -97.77
#